data_AF-A0A257W449-F1
#
_entry.id   AF-A0A257W449-F1
#
_cell.length_a   1.000
_cell.length_b   1.000
_cell.length_c   1.000
_cell.angle_alpha   90.00
_cell.angle_beta   90.00
_cell.angle_gamma   90.00
#
_symmetry.space_group_name_H-M   'P 1'
#
loop_
_entity.id
_entity.type
_entity.pdbx_description
1 polymer ?
#
loop_
_entity_poly.entity_id
_entity_poly.type
_entity_poly.pdbx_seq_one_letter_code
_entity_poly.pdbx_strand_id
1 'polypeptide(L)'
;SNVDSIIRKLSTVIKQANPQCQFGISPFSVWRNLDQDPRGSDSKASQTNYDDLYADILLWMEKDWIDYVAPQLYLEIGHDKIDYAKLLDWWSKNSYGKHIYIGLGIYRAGSNPAWKNPNELPNQIKLLRQYPQVQGSIFFSSKTFKTNPNGWSDSLRNNYFREPVKV
;
A
#
# COMPACT_ATOMS: atom_id res chain seq x y z
N SER A 1 3.80 18.08 -14.04
CA SER A 1 4.58 18.47 -12.84
C SER A 1 6.07 18.11 -13.02
N ASN A 2 6.96 18.70 -12.19
CA ASN A 2 8.38 18.29 -12.10
C ASN A 2 8.51 16.83 -11.63
N VAL A 3 7.64 16.40 -10.72
CA VAL A 3 7.62 15.02 -10.20
C VAL A 3 7.29 14.03 -11.32
N ASP A 4 6.21 14.28 -12.08
CA ASP A 4 5.85 13.47 -13.26
C ASP A 4 7.00 13.31 -14.25
N SER A 5 7.73 14.41 -14.50
CA SER A 5 8.85 14.41 -15.44
C SER A 5 9.98 13.52 -14.96
N ILE A 6 10.26 13.49 -13.65
CA ILE A 6 11.26 12.61 -13.05
C ILE A 6 10.79 11.15 -13.10
N ILE A 7 9.54 10.85 -12.72
CA ILE A 7 8.99 9.50 -12.75
C ILE A 7 9.03 8.92 -14.16
N ARG A 8 8.60 9.68 -15.17
CA ARG A 8 8.66 9.25 -16.57
C ARG A 8 10.10 8.98 -17.02
N LYS A 9 11.05 9.87 -16.68
CA LYS A 9 12.47 9.67 -17.04
C LYS A 9 13.07 8.43 -16.38
N LEU A 10 12.80 8.21 -15.09
CA LEU A 10 13.24 7.01 -14.37
C LEU A 10 12.68 5.75 -15.03
N SER A 11 11.38 5.74 -15.33
CA SER A 11 10.74 4.65 -16.04
C SER A 11 11.44 4.32 -17.36
N THR A 12 11.64 5.32 -18.21
CA THR A 12 12.36 5.15 -19.50
C THR A 12 13.76 4.59 -19.30
N VAL A 13 14.56 5.17 -18.41
CA VAL A 13 15.95 4.73 -18.20
C VAL A 13 16.02 3.31 -17.64
N ILE A 14 15.16 2.95 -16.68
CA ILE A 14 15.12 1.60 -16.10
C ILE A 14 14.79 0.57 -17.18
N LYS A 15 13.77 0.84 -18.02
CA LYS A 15 13.34 -0.10 -19.07
C LYS A 15 14.34 -0.20 -20.21
N GLN A 16 15.05 0.88 -20.54
CA GLN A 16 16.15 0.86 -21.51
C GLN A 16 17.34 0.03 -21.00
N ALA A 17 17.66 0.10 -19.70
CA ALA A 17 18.76 -0.64 -19.10
C ALA A 17 18.42 -2.13 -18.92
N ASN A 18 17.21 -2.44 -18.45
CA ASN A 18 16.71 -3.81 -18.30
C ASN A 18 15.17 -3.83 -18.40
N PRO A 19 14.60 -4.31 -19.53
CA PRO A 19 13.15 -4.37 -19.70
C PRO A 19 12.40 -5.21 -18.66
N GLN A 20 13.08 -6.18 -18.04
CA GLN A 20 12.52 -7.08 -17.02
C GLN A 20 12.51 -6.47 -15.61
N CYS A 21 13.23 -5.36 -15.39
CA CYS A 21 13.26 -4.70 -14.09
C CYS A 21 11.92 -4.03 -13.82
N GLN A 22 11.27 -4.38 -12.70
CA GLN A 22 10.04 -3.72 -12.26
C GLN A 22 10.38 -2.40 -11.54
N PHE A 23 9.66 -1.35 -11.87
CA PHE A 23 9.73 -0.04 -11.24
C PHE A 23 8.40 0.28 -10.57
N GLY A 24 8.43 0.53 -9.26
CA GLY A 24 7.23 0.89 -8.52
C GLY A 24 7.51 1.94 -7.45
N ILE A 25 6.43 2.55 -6.97
CA ILE A 25 6.46 3.63 -5.99
C ILE A 25 5.60 3.24 -4.79
N SER A 26 6.05 3.60 -3.58
CA SER A 26 5.28 3.43 -2.34
C SER A 26 4.75 4.79 -1.86
N PRO A 27 3.55 5.22 -2.28
CA PRO A 27 2.96 6.49 -1.88
C PRO A 27 2.32 6.43 -0.50
N PHE A 28 1.91 7.58 0.04
CA PHE A 28 1.03 7.63 1.20
C PHE A 28 -0.32 6.97 0.91
N SER A 29 -1.07 6.68 1.98
CA SER A 29 -2.33 5.94 1.92
C SER A 29 -3.41 6.64 1.09
N VAL A 30 -3.44 7.98 1.08
CA VAL A 30 -4.47 8.79 0.43
C VAL A 30 -3.89 9.55 -0.77
N TRP A 31 -4.39 9.27 -1.97
CA TRP A 31 -4.03 10.05 -3.16
C TRP A 31 -4.63 11.46 -3.11
N ARG A 32 -5.96 11.53 -2.93
CA ARG A 32 -6.76 12.74 -2.67
C ARG A 32 -7.96 12.35 -1.80
N ASN A 33 -8.46 13.28 -1.00
CA ASN A 33 -9.74 13.11 -0.31
C ASN A 33 -10.92 13.32 -1.27
N LEU A 34 -12.04 12.63 -1.03
CA LEU A 34 -13.25 12.73 -1.85
C LEU A 34 -13.84 14.15 -1.91
N ASP A 35 -13.66 14.95 -0.85
CA ASP A 35 -14.11 16.34 -0.81
C ASP A 35 -13.25 17.29 -1.66
N GLN A 36 -12.05 16.85 -2.07
CA GLN A 36 -11.13 17.61 -2.93
C GLN A 36 -11.15 17.17 -4.40
N ASP A 37 -11.51 15.91 -4.70
CA ASP A 37 -11.72 15.40 -6.06
C ASP A 37 -12.70 14.22 -6.00
N PRO A 38 -13.72 14.15 -6.88
CA PRO A 38 -14.70 13.06 -6.88
C PRO A 38 -14.11 11.67 -7.14
N ARG A 39 -12.89 11.57 -7.68
CA ARG A 39 -12.13 10.32 -7.82
C ARG A 39 -11.39 9.94 -6.54
N GLY A 40 -11.29 10.84 -5.57
CA GLY A 40 -10.60 10.65 -4.30
C GLY A 40 -11.24 9.55 -3.43
N SER A 41 -10.52 9.12 -2.41
CA SER A 41 -11.02 8.14 -1.46
C SER A 41 -11.97 8.77 -0.44
N ASP A 42 -12.93 8.00 0.08
CA ASP A 42 -13.75 8.37 1.25
C ASP A 42 -12.86 8.43 2.51
N SER A 43 -12.12 9.53 2.61
CA SER A 43 -11.12 9.81 3.63
C SER A 43 -11.06 11.28 3.97
N LYS A 44 -10.47 11.60 5.13
CA LYS A 44 -10.21 12.96 5.62
C LYS A 44 -8.76 13.08 6.09
N ALA A 45 -7.81 12.71 5.23
CA ALA A 45 -6.39 12.83 5.52
C ALA A 45 -5.96 14.30 5.50
N SER A 46 -5.09 14.68 6.42
CA SER A 46 -4.52 16.03 6.47
C SER A 46 -3.46 16.28 5.41
N GLN A 47 -2.80 15.23 4.93
CA GLN A 47 -1.80 15.29 3.88
C GLN A 47 -2.09 14.19 2.85
N THR A 48 -2.03 14.52 1.58
CA THR A 48 -2.32 13.62 0.47
C THR A 48 -1.20 13.63 -0.57
N ASN A 49 -1.13 12.58 -1.40
CA ASN A 49 -0.07 12.48 -2.40
C ASN A 49 -0.17 13.59 -3.45
N TYR A 50 -1.36 13.89 -3.95
CA TYR A 50 -1.49 14.85 -5.04
C TYR A 50 -1.37 16.29 -4.53
N ASP A 51 -2.13 16.64 -3.49
CA ASP A 51 -2.27 18.04 -3.08
C ASP A 51 -1.02 18.60 -2.37
N ASP A 52 -0.32 17.76 -1.61
CA ASP A 52 0.82 18.20 -0.78
C ASP A 52 2.17 17.74 -1.31
N LEU A 53 2.23 16.55 -1.93
CA LEU A 53 3.48 15.96 -2.42
C LEU A 53 3.64 16.08 -3.94
N TYR A 54 2.65 16.65 -4.63
CA TYR A 54 2.65 16.82 -6.10
C TYR A 54 2.83 15.49 -6.85
N ALA A 55 2.37 14.39 -6.26
CA ALA A 55 2.55 13.02 -6.72
C ALA A 55 1.23 12.46 -7.29
N ASP A 56 1.08 12.55 -8.61
CA ASP A 56 -0.11 12.04 -9.31
C ASP A 56 0.02 10.55 -9.65
N ILE A 57 -0.17 9.72 -8.62
CA ILE A 57 0.02 8.27 -8.74
C ILE A 57 -0.93 7.64 -9.76
N LEU A 58 -2.17 8.14 -9.87
CA LEU A 58 -3.14 7.61 -10.84
C LEU A 58 -2.67 7.85 -12.27
N LEU A 59 -2.18 9.06 -12.57
CA LEU A 59 -1.57 9.37 -13.86
C LEU A 59 -0.40 8.42 -14.17
N TRP A 60 0.48 8.16 -13.19
CA TRP A 60 1.66 7.32 -13.42
C TRP A 60 1.29 5.86 -13.70
N MET A 61 0.23 5.35 -13.07
CA MET A 61 -0.31 4.03 -13.37
C MET A 61 -0.99 3.99 -14.74
N GLU A 62 -1.85 4.97 -15.05
CA GLU A 62 -2.58 5.07 -16.31
C GLU A 62 -1.65 5.21 -17.53
N LYS A 63 -0.51 5.90 -17.37
CA LYS A 63 0.48 6.11 -18.44
C LYS A 63 1.54 5.01 -18.53
N ASP A 64 1.40 3.92 -17.78
CA ASP A 64 2.37 2.83 -17.72
C ASP A 64 3.78 3.27 -17.30
N TRP A 65 3.91 4.33 -16.49
CA TRP A 65 5.21 4.79 -16.02
C TRP A 65 5.74 3.98 -14.84
N ILE A 66 4.86 3.28 -14.12
CA ILE A 66 5.21 2.34 -13.07
C ILE A 66 4.57 0.98 -13.34
N ASP A 67 5.24 -0.10 -12.94
CA ASP A 67 4.76 -1.48 -13.05
C ASP A 67 3.88 -1.86 -11.85
N TYR A 68 4.12 -1.26 -10.70
CA TYR A 68 3.35 -1.50 -9.48
C TYR A 68 3.29 -0.28 -8.56
N VAL A 69 2.30 -0.25 -7.68
CA VAL A 69 2.16 0.71 -6.59
C VAL A 69 2.11 0.00 -5.24
N ALA A 70 2.69 0.61 -4.21
CA ALA A 70 2.71 0.07 -2.86
C ALA A 70 2.18 1.07 -1.80
N PRO A 71 0.88 1.36 -1.76
CA PRO A 71 0.33 2.38 -0.87
C PRO A 71 0.54 2.02 0.60
N GLN A 72 1.01 3.00 1.37
CA GLN A 72 1.35 2.85 2.79
C GLN A 72 0.09 2.87 3.67
N LEU A 73 -0.69 1.77 3.67
CA LEU A 73 -1.87 1.62 4.53
C LEU A 73 -1.47 1.24 5.96
N TYR A 74 -0.66 2.08 6.61
CA TYR A 74 -0.23 1.93 8.00
C TYR A 74 -1.34 2.35 8.97
N LEU A 75 -2.54 1.83 8.77
CA LEU A 75 -3.80 2.31 9.32
C LEU A 75 -4.59 1.15 9.89
N GLU A 76 -5.35 1.39 10.95
CA GLU A 76 -6.23 0.39 11.55
C GLU A 76 -7.53 0.22 10.74
N ILE A 77 -8.08 -0.99 10.78
CA ILE A 77 -9.42 -1.26 10.25
C ILE A 77 -10.45 -0.47 11.07
N GLY A 78 -11.29 0.31 10.40
CA GLY A 78 -12.33 1.12 11.04
C GLY A 78 -11.86 2.48 11.56
N HIS A 79 -10.66 2.96 11.16
CA HIS A 79 -10.25 4.34 11.48
C HIS A 79 -11.27 5.35 10.94
N ASP A 80 -11.72 6.29 11.78
CA ASP A 80 -12.78 7.26 11.47
C ASP A 80 -12.53 8.13 10.20
N LYS A 81 -11.27 8.54 9.96
CA LYS A 81 -10.87 9.42 8.86
C LYS A 81 -10.15 8.71 7.72
N ILE A 82 -9.46 7.62 8.00
CA ILE A 82 -8.52 6.97 7.08
C ILE A 82 -8.59 5.46 7.28
N ASP A 83 -9.80 4.90 7.13
CA ASP A 83 -10.05 3.48 7.32
C ASP A 83 -9.23 2.62 6.34
N TYR A 84 -8.47 1.67 6.88
CA TYR A 84 -7.75 0.67 6.09
C TYR A 84 -8.64 -0.01 5.04
N ALA A 85 -9.87 -0.42 5.41
CA ALA A 85 -10.75 -1.17 4.53
C ALA A 85 -11.24 -0.32 3.35
N LYS A 86 -11.60 0.95 3.59
CA LYS A 86 -12.02 1.89 2.55
C LYS A 86 -10.88 2.21 1.59
N LEU A 87 -9.67 2.40 2.12
CA LEU A 87 -8.51 2.74 1.30
C LEU A 87 -8.02 1.54 0.49
N LEU A 88 -8.08 0.33 1.06
CA LEU A 88 -7.82 -0.91 0.33
C LEU A 88 -8.77 -1.08 -0.86
N ASP A 89 -10.07 -0.91 -0.64
CA ASP A 89 -11.09 -0.95 -1.70
C ASP A 89 -10.80 0.12 -2.78
N TRP A 90 -10.53 1.35 -2.37
CA TRP A 90 -10.25 2.45 -3.29
C TRP A 90 -9.01 2.16 -4.16
N TRP A 91 -7.90 1.72 -3.57
CA TRP A 91 -6.70 1.38 -4.34
C TRP A 91 -6.98 0.22 -5.31
N SER A 92 -7.70 -0.81 -4.89
CA SER A 92 -8.03 -1.96 -5.74
C SER A 92 -8.79 -1.57 -7.02
N LYS A 93 -9.74 -0.63 -6.89
CA LYS A 93 -10.57 -0.11 -7.99
C LYS A 93 -9.78 0.83 -8.92
N ASN A 94 -8.72 1.45 -8.42
CA ASN A 94 -7.86 2.39 -9.16
C ASN A 94 -6.51 1.77 -9.53
N SER A 95 -6.46 0.46 -9.81
CA SER A 95 -5.22 -0.25 -10.17
C SER A 95 -4.70 0.07 -11.56
N TYR A 96 -5.57 0.45 -12.51
CA TYR A 96 -5.23 0.62 -13.94
C TYR A 96 -4.46 -0.58 -14.53
N GLY A 97 -4.76 -1.79 -14.05
CA GLY A 97 -4.07 -3.02 -14.49
C GLY A 97 -2.64 -3.19 -13.93
N LYS A 98 -2.20 -2.31 -13.02
CA LYS A 98 -0.91 -2.43 -12.32
C LYS A 98 -1.02 -3.30 -11.08
N HIS A 99 0.11 -3.86 -10.66
CA HIS A 99 0.14 -4.60 -9.41
C HIS A 99 0.00 -3.66 -8.21
N ILE A 100 -0.75 -4.10 -7.21
CA ILE A 100 -0.89 -3.41 -5.92
C ILE A 100 -0.31 -4.28 -4.82
N TYR A 101 0.65 -3.72 -4.08
CA TYR A 101 1.22 -4.34 -2.88
C TYR A 101 0.95 -3.48 -1.65
N ILE A 102 0.04 -3.92 -0.77
CA ILE A 102 -0.37 -3.09 0.37
C ILE A 102 0.76 -2.96 1.40
N GLY A 103 1.17 -1.74 1.71
CA GLY A 103 2.10 -1.45 2.80
C GLY A 103 1.42 -1.64 4.16
N LEU A 104 1.91 -2.58 4.98
CA LEU A 104 1.39 -2.92 6.30
C LEU A 104 2.32 -2.39 7.40
N GLY A 105 1.76 -1.59 8.30
CA GLY A 105 2.48 -0.83 9.33
C GLY A 105 2.72 -1.61 10.61
N ILE A 106 3.34 -2.79 10.54
CA ILE A 106 3.51 -3.68 11.71
C ILE A 106 4.24 -3.01 12.89
N TYR A 107 5.09 -2.01 12.62
CA TYR A 107 5.76 -1.21 13.65
C TYR A 107 4.80 -0.45 14.57
N ARG A 108 3.54 -0.26 14.17
CA ARG A 108 2.51 0.40 15.00
C ARG A 108 2.02 -0.46 16.15
N ALA A 109 2.45 -1.73 16.26
CA ALA A 109 2.04 -2.62 17.33
C ALA A 109 2.14 -1.97 18.72
N GLY A 110 1.07 -2.06 19.51
CA GLY A 110 0.99 -1.48 20.84
C GLY A 110 0.70 0.03 20.90
N SER A 111 0.70 0.75 19.77
CA SER A 111 0.57 2.23 19.75
C SER A 111 -0.80 2.74 20.19
N ASN A 112 -1.87 2.00 19.93
CA ASN A 112 -3.23 2.34 20.33
C ASN A 112 -4.07 1.05 20.54
N PRO A 113 -5.35 1.13 20.98
CA PRO A 113 -6.18 -0.05 21.23
C PRO A 113 -6.30 -1.01 20.03
N ALA A 114 -6.44 -0.49 18.80
CA ALA A 114 -6.51 -1.33 17.60
C ALA A 114 -5.19 -2.08 17.38
N TRP A 115 -4.05 -1.39 17.48
CA TRP A 115 -2.73 -2.01 17.30
C TRP A 115 -2.25 -2.87 18.48
N LYS A 116 -2.99 -2.92 19.60
CA LYS A 116 -2.83 -3.91 20.68
C LYS A 116 -3.59 -5.20 20.41
N ASN A 117 -4.53 -5.19 19.46
CA ASN A 117 -5.30 -6.38 19.10
C ASN A 117 -4.42 -7.37 18.31
N PRO A 118 -4.23 -8.61 18.78
CA PRO A 118 -3.46 -9.60 18.04
C PRO A 118 -4.10 -9.97 16.70
N ASN A 119 -5.39 -9.73 16.51
CA ASN A 119 -6.09 -9.99 15.26
C ASN A 119 -6.03 -8.86 14.23
N GLU A 120 -5.47 -7.68 14.55
CA GLU A 120 -5.44 -6.55 13.62
C GLU A 120 -4.72 -6.90 12.31
N LEU A 121 -3.45 -7.28 12.37
CA LEU A 121 -2.67 -7.67 11.20
C LEU A 121 -3.25 -8.91 10.48
N PRO A 122 -3.62 -10.01 11.19
CA PRO A 122 -4.38 -11.12 10.61
C PRO A 122 -5.62 -10.69 9.80
N ASN A 123 -6.42 -9.76 10.32
CA ASN A 123 -7.62 -9.29 9.67
C ASN A 123 -7.30 -8.43 8.43
N GLN A 124 -6.28 -7.58 8.50
CA GLN A 124 -5.79 -6.82 7.34
C GLN A 124 -5.36 -7.76 6.20
N ILE A 125 -4.64 -8.84 6.52
CA ILE A 125 -4.20 -9.84 5.52
C ILE A 125 -5.37 -10.62 4.95
N LYS A 126 -6.35 -11.01 5.77
CA LYS A 126 -7.56 -11.68 5.28
C LYS A 126 -8.35 -10.77 4.34
N LEU A 127 -8.46 -9.48 4.68
CA LEU A 127 -9.20 -8.52 3.90
C LEU A 127 -8.53 -8.23 2.55
N LEU A 128 -7.22 -7.96 2.53
CA LEU A 128 -6.51 -7.67 1.27
C LEU A 128 -6.55 -8.86 0.29
N ARG A 129 -6.59 -10.10 0.78
CA ARG A 129 -6.72 -11.30 -0.06
C ARG A 129 -8.08 -11.46 -0.74
N GLN A 130 -9.08 -10.66 -0.37
CA GLN A 130 -10.38 -10.66 -1.03
C GLN A 130 -10.38 -9.86 -2.33
N TYR A 131 -9.33 -9.08 -2.60
CA TYR A 131 -9.22 -8.21 -3.76
C TYR A 131 -8.28 -8.81 -4.81
N PRO A 132 -8.76 -9.27 -5.98
CA PRO A 132 -7.92 -9.88 -7.00
C PRO A 132 -6.89 -8.90 -7.61
N GLN A 133 -7.14 -7.59 -7.52
CA GLN A 133 -6.22 -6.54 -7.94
C GLN A 133 -5.07 -6.31 -6.95
N VAL A 134 -5.09 -6.93 -5.77
CA VAL A 134 -4.03 -6.83 -4.78
C VAL A 134 -3.19 -8.12 -4.81
N GLN A 135 -1.95 -8.02 -5.29
CA GLN A 135 -1.07 -9.17 -5.50
C GLN A 135 -0.15 -9.45 -4.31
N GLY A 136 -0.21 -8.65 -3.25
CA GLY A 136 0.56 -8.92 -2.04
C GLY A 136 0.58 -7.77 -1.05
N SER A 137 1.56 -7.85 -0.16
CA SER A 137 1.76 -6.87 0.91
C SER A 137 3.25 -6.68 1.21
N ILE A 138 3.62 -5.48 1.66
CA ILE A 138 4.98 -5.12 2.08
C ILE A 138 4.94 -4.72 3.55
N PHE A 139 5.81 -5.26 4.39
CA PHE A 139 5.81 -5.00 5.83
C PHE A 139 6.82 -3.91 6.19
N PHE A 140 6.36 -2.83 6.82
CA PHE A 140 7.22 -1.80 7.38
C PHE A 140 7.38 -1.99 8.90
N SER A 141 8.56 -2.33 9.41
CA SER A 141 9.76 -2.76 8.69
C SER A 141 10.29 -4.07 9.25
N SER A 142 11.31 -4.64 8.59
CA SER A 142 11.90 -5.94 8.96
C SER A 142 12.36 -6.00 10.42
N LYS A 143 12.74 -4.86 11.02
CA LYS A 143 13.15 -4.77 12.43
C LYS A 143 12.06 -5.26 13.38
N THR A 144 10.78 -4.98 13.09
CA THR A 144 9.65 -5.31 13.98
C THR A 144 9.45 -6.82 14.12
N PHE A 145 9.85 -7.62 13.12
CA PHE A 145 9.73 -9.07 13.22
C PHE A 145 10.60 -9.68 14.34
N LYS A 146 11.68 -8.99 14.74
CA LYS A 146 12.58 -9.46 15.82
C LYS A 146 11.89 -9.52 17.18
N THR A 147 10.97 -8.60 17.45
CA THR A 147 10.27 -8.52 18.74
C THR A 147 8.94 -9.28 18.75
N ASN A 148 8.49 -9.76 17.58
CA ASN A 148 7.25 -10.53 17.41
C ASN A 148 6.05 -9.96 18.20
N PRO A 149 5.74 -8.65 18.02
CA PRO A 149 4.69 -8.06 18.82
C PRO A 149 3.35 -8.73 18.50
N ASN A 150 2.53 -8.93 19.53
CA ASN A 150 1.24 -9.60 19.44
C ASN A 150 1.27 -11.03 18.84
N GLY A 151 2.45 -11.67 18.75
CA GLY A 151 2.60 -12.97 18.09
C GLY A 151 2.46 -12.93 16.56
N TRP A 152 2.59 -11.75 15.94
CA TRP A 152 2.38 -11.60 14.50
C TRP A 152 3.38 -12.36 13.64
N SER A 153 4.67 -12.41 13.99
CA SER A 153 5.66 -13.19 13.23
C SER A 153 5.28 -14.68 13.18
N ASP A 154 4.78 -15.22 14.30
CA ASP A 154 4.32 -16.61 14.36
C ASP A 154 3.04 -16.80 13.54
N SER A 155 2.09 -15.88 13.66
CA SER A 155 0.85 -15.93 12.87
C SER A 155 1.12 -15.88 11.37
N LEU A 156 2.03 -15.01 10.93
CA LEU A 156 2.47 -14.93 9.54
C LEU A 156 3.09 -16.26 9.08
N ARG A 157 4.07 -16.78 9.83
CA ARG A 157 4.78 -18.02 9.49
C ARG A 157 3.85 -19.23 9.47
N ASN A 158 2.95 -19.36 10.43
CA ASN A 158 2.18 -20.59 10.62
C ASN A 158 0.87 -20.61 9.83
N ASN A 159 0.29 -19.43 9.54
CA ASN A 159 -1.07 -19.34 8.98
C ASN A 159 -1.14 -18.68 7.60
N TYR A 160 -0.33 -17.65 7.33
CA TYR A 160 -0.50 -16.81 6.13
C TYR A 160 0.57 -17.06 5.06
N PHE A 161 1.80 -17.32 5.46
CA PHE A 161 2.96 -17.52 4.59
C PHE A 161 3.68 -18.83 4.92
N ARG A 162 2.91 -19.85 5.26
CA ARG A 162 3.41 -21.17 5.67
C ARG A 162 4.15 -21.88 4.54
N GLU A 163 3.58 -21.85 3.35
CA GLU A 163 4.11 -22.54 2.19
C GLU A 163 5.04 -21.61 1.41
N PRO A 164 6.25 -22.06 1.03
CA PRO A 164 7.12 -21.29 0.17
C PRO A 164 6.48 -21.11 -1.20
N VAL A 165 6.82 -20.00 -1.86
CA VAL A 165 6.44 -19.78 -3.26
C VAL A 165 7.11 -20.87 -4.10
N LYS A 166 6.32 -21.54 -4.95
CA LYS A 166 6.86 -22.43 -5.97
C LYS A 166 7.55 -21.57 -7.03
N VAL A 167 8.87 -21.65 -7.10
CA VAL A 167 9.70 -20.97 -8.11
C VAL A 167 9.73 -21.82 -9.38
#